data_AF-A0A838ED09-F1
#
_entry.id   AF-A0A838ED09-F1
#
_cell.length_a   1.000
_cell.length_b   1.000
_cell.length_c   1.000
_cell.angle_alpha   90.00
_cell.angle_beta   90.00
_cell.angle_gamma   90.00
#
_symmetry.space_group_name_H-M   'P 1'
#
loop_
_entity.id
_entity.type
_entity.pdbx_description
1 polymer ?
#
loop_
_entity_poly.entity_id
_entity_poly.type
_entity_poly.pdbx_seq_one_letter_code
_entity_poly.pdbx_strand_id
1 'polypeptide(L)'
;RVMVQGRLISRSYEDKDKQTRWVTEIEADEVCPSLRWARATVNKVSRGGSGGASGAGGGGNNQSWGGGGGTPPAAAPPDPEDVPF
;
A
#
# COMPACT_ATOMS: atom_id res chain seq x y z
N ARG A 1 -13.89 6.04 -12.92
CA ARG A 1 -12.74 6.95 -13.18
C ARG A 1 -11.55 6.43 -12.38
N VAL A 2 -10.33 6.65 -12.88
CA VAL A 2 -9.10 6.19 -12.22
C VAL A 2 -8.07 7.33 -12.20
N MET A 3 -7.16 7.25 -11.25
CA MET A 3 -5.93 8.04 -11.23
C MET A 3 -4.77 7.06 -11.41
N VAL A 4 -3.83 7.42 -12.28
CA VAL A 4 -2.60 6.65 -12.50
C VAL A 4 -1.44 7.59 -12.24
N GLN A 5 -0.49 7.16 -11.42
CA GLN A 5 0.82 7.80 -11.31
C GLN A 5 1.84 6.91 -11.98
N GLY A 6 2.76 7.52 -12.73
CA GLY A 6 3.68 6.78 -13.56
C GLY A 6 4.52 7.67 -14.46
N ARG A 7 5.26 7.04 -15.36
CA ARG A 7 6.16 7.69 -16.32
C ARG A 7 5.61 7.60 -17.73
N LEU A 8 5.77 8.67 -18.49
CA LEU A 8 5.45 8.67 -19.91
C LEU A 8 6.59 8.04 -20.68
N ILE A 9 6.30 7.04 -21.51
CA ILE A 9 7.27 6.39 -22.39
C ILE A 9 6.84 6.61 -23.83
N SER A 10 7.78 7.03 -24.67
CA SER A 10 7.59 7.06 -26.12
C SER A 10 8.48 6.01 -26.75
N ARG A 11 7.90 5.12 -27.56
CA ARG A 11 8.64 4.08 -28.29
C ARG A 11 8.23 4.06 -29.75
N SER A 12 9.19 3.79 -30.63
CA SER A 12 8.93 3.51 -32.03
C SER A 12 8.99 2.01 -32.29
N TYR A 13 8.16 1.52 -33.20
CA TYR A 13 8.26 0.16 -33.73
C TYR A 13 7.99 0.18 -35.24
N GLU A 14 8.59 -0.77 -35.96
CA GLU A 14 8.24 -1.00 -37.37
C GLU A 14 7.01 -1.90 -37.45
N ASP A 15 6.00 -1.47 -38.20
CA ASP A 15 4.86 -2.32 -38.52
C ASP A 15 5.21 -3.35 -39.62
N LYS A 16 4.27 -4.23 -39.93
CA LYS A 16 4.48 -5.29 -40.94
C LYS A 16 4.78 -4.74 -42.34
N ASP A 17 4.42 -3.49 -42.58
CA ASP A 17 4.60 -2.77 -43.84
C ASP A 17 5.91 -1.95 -43.83
N LYS A 18 6.79 -2.17 -42.83
CA LYS A 18 8.07 -1.46 -42.61
C LYS A 18 7.90 0.04 -42.39
N GLN A 19 6.75 0.46 -41.87
CA GLN A 19 6.52 1.86 -41.49
C GLN A 19 6.83 2.04 -40.01
N THR A 20 7.61 3.06 -39.70
CA THR A 20 7.89 3.45 -38.31
C THR A 20 6.66 4.09 -37.70
N ARG A 21 6.11 3.46 -36.65
CA ARG A 21 5.01 4.02 -35.85
C ARG A 21 5.50 4.42 -34.47
N TRP A 22 5.01 5.54 -33.98
CA TRP A 22 5.28 6.06 -32.63
C TRP A 22 4.11 5.75 -31.71
N VAL A 23 4.41 5.33 -30.49
CA VAL A 23 3.41 5.09 -29.44
C VAL A 23 3.84 5.80 -28.19
N THR A 24 2.88 6.50 -27.58
CA THR A 24 3.03 7.07 -26.25
C THR A 24 2.26 6.21 -25.26
N GLU A 25 2.96 5.70 -24.25
CA GLU A 25 2.44 4.81 -23.21
C GLU A 25 2.72 5.42 -21.84
N ILE A 26 1.97 4.97 -20.83
CA ILE A 26 2.24 5.29 -19.43
C ILE A 26 2.70 4.00 -18.77
N GLU A 27 3.92 3.99 -18.27
CA GLU A 27 4.38 2.98 -17.31
C GLU A 27 3.83 3.35 -15.94
N ALA A 28 2.87 2.57 -15.44
CA ALA A 28 2.18 2.87 -14.19
C ALA A 28 2.99 2.40 -12.98
N ASP A 29 3.38 3.33 -12.12
CA ASP A 29 3.95 3.05 -10.79
C ASP A 29 2.82 2.70 -9.81
N GLU A 30 1.72 3.45 -9.85
CA GLU A 30 0.54 3.25 -9.00
C GLU A 30 -0.78 3.47 -9.76
N VAL A 31 -1.83 2.77 -9.34
CA VAL A 31 -3.19 2.91 -9.88
C VAL A 31 -4.24 2.85 -8.78
N CYS A 32 -5.16 3.82 -8.80
CA CYS A 32 -6.21 3.96 -7.78
C CYS A 32 -7.57 4.28 -8.40
N PRO A 33 -8.68 3.78 -7.81
CA PRO A 33 -10.01 4.26 -8.16
C PRO A 33 -10.17 5.72 -7.75
N SER A 34 -10.80 6.54 -8.59
CA SER A 34 -11.10 7.93 -8.25
C SER A 34 -12.34 8.02 -7.36
N LEU A 35 -12.18 8.58 -6.15
CA LEU A 35 -13.27 8.80 -5.19
C LEU A 35 -13.98 10.15 -5.33
N ARG A 36 -13.62 10.96 -6.35
CA ARG A 36 -14.18 12.31 -6.53
C ARG A 36 -15.72 12.31 -6.56
N TRP A 37 -16.32 11.26 -7.13
CA TRP A 37 -17.77 11.07 -7.23
C TRP A 37 -18.18 9.61 -6.97
N ALA A 38 -17.35 8.86 -6.24
CA ALA A 38 -17.57 7.44 -6.00
C ALA A 38 -17.08 7.04 -4.60
N ARG A 39 -17.58 5.91 -4.09
CA ARG A 39 -17.06 5.24 -2.89
C ARG A 39 -16.34 3.96 -3.29
N ALA A 40 -15.35 3.55 -2.50
CA ALA A 40 -14.68 2.25 -2.66
C ALA A 40 -14.39 1.65 -1.28
N THR A 41 -14.52 0.34 -1.18
CA THR A 41 -14.07 -0.43 0.00
C THR A 41 -12.65 -0.93 -0.26
N VAL A 42 -11.75 -0.71 0.69
CA VAL A 42 -10.33 -1.09 0.55
C VAL A 42 -10.02 -2.22 1.52
N ASN A 43 -9.57 -3.35 0.97
CA ASN A 43 -9.09 -4.49 1.76
C ASN A 43 -7.57 -4.60 1.59
N LYS A 44 -6.83 -4.57 2.69
CA LYS A 44 -5.37 -4.72 2.66
C LYS A 44 -5.02 -6.19 2.47
N VAL A 45 -4.25 -6.49 1.43
CA VAL A 45 -3.66 -7.83 1.27
C VAL A 45 -2.48 -7.96 2.24
N SER A 46 -2.56 -8.91 3.18
CA SER A 46 -1.43 -9.25 4.04
C SER A 46 -0.37 -9.96 3.20
N ARG A 47 0.78 -9.32 2.99
CA ARG A 47 1.96 -9.98 2.42
C ARG A 47 2.70 -10.71 3.55
N GLY A 48 2.08 -11.74 4.08
CA GLY A 48 2.67 -12.64 5.07
C GLY A 48 3.61 -13.62 4.38
N GLY A 49 4.86 -13.67 4.83
CA GLY A 49 5.81 -14.69 4.40
C GLY A 49 5.27 -16.09 4.64
N SER A 50 5.62 -17.00 3.74
CA SER A 50 5.55 -18.44 3.94
C SER A 50 6.10 -18.80 5.33
N GLY A 51 5.22 -19.12 6.26
CA GLY A 51 5.59 -19.47 7.62
C GLY A 51 4.39 -19.94 8.43
N GLY A 52 4.13 -21.25 8.41
CA GLY A 52 3.36 -21.91 9.45
C GLY A 52 1.92 -22.29 9.08
N ALA A 53 1.76 -23.28 8.22
CA ALA A 53 0.58 -24.14 8.26
C ALA A 53 0.83 -25.30 9.25
N SER A 54 0.45 -25.13 10.51
CA SER A 54 -0.07 -26.24 11.33
C SER A 54 -0.93 -25.67 12.46
N GLY A 55 -2.18 -26.13 12.53
CA GLY A 55 -3.12 -25.66 13.55
C GLY A 55 -4.57 -25.83 13.13
N ALA A 56 -4.97 -27.05 12.80
CA ALA A 56 -6.37 -27.42 12.87
C ALA A 56 -6.81 -27.43 14.35
N GLY A 57 -7.86 -26.69 14.70
CA GLY A 57 -8.49 -26.84 16.01
C GLY A 57 -9.16 -25.57 16.54
N GLY A 58 -10.50 -25.60 16.59
CA GLY A 58 -11.29 -25.10 17.71
C GLY A 58 -11.33 -23.59 17.97
N GLY A 59 -12.54 -23.05 18.05
CA GLY A 59 -12.78 -21.65 18.38
C GLY A 59 -12.20 -21.20 19.73
N GLY A 60 -11.99 -19.90 19.85
CA GLY A 60 -11.57 -19.29 21.10
C GLY A 60 -10.90 -17.95 20.85
N ASN A 61 -11.59 -16.87 21.21
CA ASN A 61 -11.00 -15.57 21.43
C ASN A 61 -9.79 -15.70 22.35
N ASN A 62 -8.58 -15.34 21.91
CA ASN A 62 -7.64 -14.62 22.78
C ASN A 62 -6.48 -14.04 21.98
N GLN A 63 -6.15 -12.81 22.33
CA GLN A 63 -4.96 -12.10 21.92
C GLN A 63 -3.69 -12.94 22.18
N SER A 64 -2.83 -13.07 21.17
CA SER A 64 -1.46 -13.56 21.36
C SER A 64 -0.55 -12.99 20.26
N TRP A 65 -0.14 -11.74 20.46
CA TRP A 65 1.07 -11.21 19.84
C TRP A 65 2.19 -11.40 20.85
N GLY A 66 3.01 -12.42 20.63
CA GLY A 66 4.25 -12.65 21.37
C GLY A 66 5.31 -11.63 20.95
N GLY A 67 5.71 -10.79 21.88
CA GLY A 67 6.84 -9.87 21.75
C GLY A 67 7.07 -9.20 23.09
N GLY A 68 8.10 -9.64 23.81
CA GLY A 68 8.42 -9.16 25.15
C GLY A 68 8.69 -7.64 25.20
N GLY A 69 8.37 -7.05 26.35
CA GLY A 69 8.66 -5.65 26.65
C GLY A 69 7.49 -5.05 27.40
N GLY A 70 7.66 -4.82 28.70
CA GLY A 70 6.66 -4.18 29.54
C GLY A 70 6.18 -2.86 28.93
N THR A 71 4.92 -2.52 29.22
CA THR A 71 4.36 -1.19 28.95
C THR A 71 5.37 -0.12 29.39
N PRO A 72 5.90 0.72 28.49
CA PRO A 72 6.71 1.85 28.92
C PRO A 72 5.82 2.73 29.82
N PRO A 73 6.35 3.30 30.91
CA PRO A 73 5.59 4.22 31.74
C PRO A 73 5.08 5.37 30.87
N ALA A 74 3.85 5.81 31.15
CA ALA A 74 3.28 6.96 30.46
C ALA A 74 4.23 8.15 30.59
N ALA A 75 4.59 8.76 29.45
CA ALA A 75 5.41 9.96 29.44
C ALA A 75 4.68 11.07 30.22
N ALA A 76 5.43 11.79 31.06
CA ALA A 76 4.91 12.97 31.74
C ALA A 76 4.49 14.02 30.69
N PRO A 77 3.40 14.78 30.94
CA PRO A 77 3.05 15.89 30.07
C PRO A 77 4.23 16.88 30.00
N PRO A 78 4.47 17.52 28.84
CA PRO A 78 5.54 18.51 28.71
C PRO A 78 5.31 19.68 29.65
N ASP A 79 6.38 20.24 30.19
CA ASP A 79 6.29 21.42 31.03
C ASP A 79 5.79 22.60 30.18
N PRO A 80 4.99 23.52 30.75
CA PRO A 80 4.39 24.63 30.00
C PRO A 80 5.42 25.59 29.39
N GLU A 81 6.68 25.51 29.81
CA GLU A 81 7.83 26.25 29.26
C GLU A 81 8.47 25.59 28.03
N ASP A 82 8.18 24.32 27.77
CA ASP A 82 8.67 23.56 26.60
C ASP A 82 7.76 23.69 25.37
N VAL A 83 6.60 24.35 25.51
CA VAL A 83 5.66 24.57 24.40
C VAL A 83 6.01 25.90 23.71
N PRO A 84 6.59 25.89 22.49
CA PRO A 84 6.82 27.14 21.77
C PRO A 84 5.48 27.81 21.43
N PHE A 85 5.47 29.14 21.55
CA PHE A 85 4.31 30.00 21.29
C PHE A 85 3.74 29.82 19.87
#